data_AF-A0A4R8DK65-F1
#
_entry.id   AF-A0A4R8DK65-F1
#
_cell.length_a   1.000
_cell.length_b   1.000
_cell.length_c   1.000
_cell.angle_alpha   90.00
_cell.angle_beta   90.00
_cell.angle_gamma   90.00
#
_symmetry.space_group_name_H-M   'P 1'
#
loop_
_entity.id
_entity.type
_entity.pdbx_description
1 polymer ?
#
loop_
_entity_poly.entity_id
_entity_poly.type
_entity_poly.pdbx_seq_one_letter_code
_entity_poly.pdbx_strand_id
1 'polypeptide(L)'
;MSFSVFGATPKGSRLDRMRRSPRFRDGVFDNPEPTDLRLQDGSMAKIMREYFFNKPKDTVPSGPLPVVKTDLTTLTNDSVVWLGHSSYIIKTPGLTLAVDPVLSAHASPVPFVARAFPGTEVYTPADLPELDVLVLTHDHYDHLDMETVRSIKAGTIVTALGVGAHLEYWGIPAEKIVELDLGESYSPREGVRFTATPARHFSGRLFKRNGTLWMSLVLSLGDRRLFLGGDSGYGAHFAQIGETYGPFDLAFLECGQYGVHWPFIHMFPEQTWQAAKELRARALMPVHWGKFSLSMHAWDEPVRRLVAAAGSAAFRGNDGVATSGEAASHDGAPTLVLPRIGQPFPLDGPYPADHWWETR
;
A
#
# COMPACT_ATOMS: atom_id res chain seq x y z
N MET A 1 19.96 1.97 18.55
CA MET A 1 19.03 2.44 17.50
C MET A 1 19.59 3.73 16.94
N SER A 2 19.68 3.89 15.62
CA SER A 2 20.05 5.17 15.02
C SER A 2 18.85 6.12 15.09
N PHE A 3 19.06 7.35 15.56
CA PHE A 3 18.02 8.39 15.50
C PHE A 3 17.63 8.75 14.05
N SER A 4 18.44 8.32 13.06
CA SER A 4 18.15 8.61 11.67
C SER A 4 16.82 8.03 11.19
N VAL A 5 16.35 6.93 11.79
CA VAL A 5 15.11 6.24 11.39
C VAL A 5 13.85 7.12 11.48
N PHE A 6 13.91 8.16 12.34
CA PHE A 6 12.84 9.14 12.53
C PHE A 6 12.75 10.17 11.39
N GLY A 7 13.80 10.27 10.55
CA GLY A 7 13.91 11.23 9.46
C GLY A 7 13.95 12.69 9.93
N ALA A 8 13.53 13.64 9.08
CA ALA A 8 13.54 15.07 9.38
C ALA A 8 12.19 15.76 9.17
N THR A 9 12.00 16.91 9.83
CA THR A 9 10.83 17.77 9.62
C THR A 9 11.00 18.63 8.36
N PRO A 10 9.94 18.82 7.54
CA PRO A 10 9.98 19.72 6.39
C PRO A 10 10.37 21.16 6.75
N LYS A 11 11.17 21.80 5.88
CA LYS A 11 11.68 23.17 6.03
C LYS A 11 11.85 23.85 4.67
N GLY A 12 12.09 25.17 4.67
CA GLY A 12 12.37 25.94 3.45
C GLY A 12 11.25 25.83 2.40
N SER A 13 11.65 25.74 1.13
CA SER A 13 10.73 25.70 -0.02
C SER A 13 9.67 24.60 0.06
N ARG A 14 10.02 23.44 0.63
CA ARG A 14 9.06 22.34 0.87
C ARG A 14 7.97 22.75 1.87
N LEU A 15 8.36 23.33 2.99
CA LEU A 15 7.40 23.81 3.99
C LEU A 15 6.52 24.94 3.43
N ASP A 16 7.09 25.81 2.61
CA ASP A 16 6.32 26.86 1.92
C ASP A 16 5.32 26.27 0.92
N ARG A 17 5.68 25.18 0.23
CA ARG A 17 4.75 24.44 -0.62
C ARG A 17 3.65 23.76 0.20
N MET A 18 3.99 23.14 1.33
CA MET A 18 3.00 22.58 2.25
C MET A 18 2.00 23.63 2.73
N ARG A 19 2.47 24.83 3.13
CA ARG A 19 1.61 25.95 3.54
C ARG A 19 0.63 26.45 2.47
N ARG A 20 0.89 26.16 1.19
CA ARG A 20 -0.03 26.46 0.08
C ARG A 20 -1.05 25.36 -0.17
N SER A 21 -0.86 24.17 0.39
CA SER A 21 -1.83 23.09 0.30
C SER A 21 -3.13 23.48 1.01
N PRO A 22 -4.31 23.28 0.39
CA PRO A 22 -5.59 23.48 1.06
C PRO A 22 -5.80 22.57 2.28
N ARG A 23 -5.01 21.50 2.35
CA ARG A 23 -5.07 20.44 3.36
C ARG A 23 -4.11 20.64 4.52
N PHE A 24 -3.20 21.61 4.45
CA PHE A 24 -2.22 21.86 5.51
C PHE A 24 -2.59 23.11 6.31
N ARG A 25 -2.94 22.93 7.58
CA ARG A 25 -3.34 24.02 8.50
C ARG A 25 -2.72 23.79 9.86
N ASP A 26 -2.37 24.88 10.54
CA ASP A 26 -1.80 24.83 11.91
C ASP A 26 -0.62 23.86 12.08
N GLY A 27 0.16 23.67 11.01
CA GLY A 27 1.36 22.84 11.01
C GLY A 27 1.12 21.34 10.87
N VAL A 28 -0.09 20.92 10.47
CA VAL A 28 -0.49 19.53 10.20
C VAL A 28 -1.33 19.41 8.92
N PHE A 29 -1.33 18.22 8.31
CA PHE A 29 -2.30 17.84 7.27
C PHE A 29 -3.59 17.27 7.88
N ASP A 30 -4.71 17.50 7.21
CA ASP A 30 -6.02 16.96 7.58
C ASP A 30 -6.67 16.15 6.46
N ASN A 31 -7.49 15.16 6.84
CA ASN A 31 -8.31 14.36 5.91
C ASN A 31 -9.43 15.18 5.25
N PRO A 32 -9.69 15.00 3.95
CA PRO A 32 -10.82 15.63 3.26
C PRO A 32 -12.16 15.42 3.96
N GLU A 33 -12.37 14.20 4.46
CA GLU A 33 -13.51 13.83 5.29
C GLU A 33 -13.16 13.95 6.78
N PRO A 34 -14.11 14.40 7.65
CA PRO A 34 -13.91 14.41 9.09
C PRO A 34 -13.43 13.05 9.59
N THR A 35 -12.29 13.02 10.25
CA THR A 35 -11.63 11.78 10.68
C THR A 35 -11.16 11.94 12.11
N ASP A 36 -11.87 11.29 13.03
CA ASP A 36 -11.49 11.30 14.43
C ASP A 36 -10.36 10.29 14.66
N LEU A 37 -9.14 10.81 14.82
CA LEU A 37 -7.95 10.01 15.12
C LEU A 37 -7.84 9.66 16.61
N ARG A 38 -8.77 10.14 17.45
CA ARG A 38 -8.85 9.69 18.84
C ARG A 38 -9.34 8.24 18.85
N LEU A 39 -8.75 7.46 19.74
CA LEU A 39 -9.14 6.08 19.94
C LEU A 39 -10.62 6.03 20.37
N GLN A 40 -11.42 5.32 19.59
CA GLN A 40 -12.82 5.04 19.93
C GLN A 40 -12.82 4.01 21.07
N ASP A 41 -13.54 4.28 22.15
CA ASP A 41 -13.74 3.34 23.28
C ASP A 41 -12.48 2.80 24.00
N GLY A 42 -11.43 3.64 24.15
CA GLY A 42 -10.25 3.27 24.94
C GLY A 42 -9.22 4.39 25.08
N SER A 43 -8.29 4.24 26.03
CA SER A 43 -7.10 5.10 26.13
C SER A 43 -5.90 4.43 25.45
N MET A 44 -4.94 5.23 24.97
CA MET A 44 -3.70 4.70 24.37
C MET A 44 -2.98 3.74 25.30
N ALA A 45 -2.97 4.01 26.61
CA ALA A 45 -2.39 3.13 27.61
C ALA A 45 -3.11 1.76 27.69
N LYS A 46 -4.44 1.74 27.57
CA LYS A 46 -5.22 0.49 27.56
C LYS A 46 -4.91 -0.36 26.33
N ILE A 47 -4.90 0.25 25.14
CA ILE A 47 -4.58 -0.45 23.89
C ILE A 47 -3.15 -0.97 23.90
N MET A 48 -2.19 -0.16 24.35
CA MET A 48 -0.81 -0.62 24.51
C MET A 48 -0.73 -1.79 25.49
N ARG A 49 -1.44 -1.74 26.61
CA ARG A 49 -1.52 -2.88 27.55
C ARG A 49 -2.09 -4.12 26.88
N GLU A 50 -3.17 -4.00 26.11
CA GLU A 50 -3.75 -5.12 25.38
C GLU A 50 -2.79 -5.67 24.32
N TYR A 51 -2.14 -4.80 23.56
CA TYR A 51 -1.16 -5.17 22.54
C TYR A 51 0.08 -5.89 23.10
N PHE A 52 0.58 -5.50 24.26
CA PHE A 52 1.77 -6.13 24.85
C PHE A 52 1.47 -7.34 25.74
N PHE A 53 0.31 -7.38 26.39
CA PHE A 53 0.00 -8.43 27.38
C PHE A 53 -1.13 -9.38 26.95
N ASN A 54 -2.02 -8.97 26.06
CA ASN A 54 -3.22 -9.72 25.67
C ASN A 54 -3.37 -9.92 24.16
N LYS A 55 -2.30 -9.70 23.38
CA LYS A 55 -2.35 -9.88 21.93
C LYS A 55 -2.61 -11.35 21.59
N PRO A 56 -3.65 -11.67 20.78
CA PRO A 56 -3.95 -13.04 20.43
C PRO A 56 -2.77 -13.74 19.76
N LYS A 57 -2.59 -15.04 20.05
CA LYS A 57 -1.42 -15.80 19.57
C LYS A 57 -1.43 -16.00 18.06
N ASP A 58 -2.62 -16.04 17.47
CA ASP A 58 -2.88 -16.18 16.03
C ASP A 58 -2.75 -14.86 15.26
N THR A 59 -2.37 -13.76 15.91
CA THR A 59 -1.94 -12.54 15.21
C THR A 59 -0.65 -12.73 14.40
N VAL A 60 0.08 -13.83 14.63
CA VAL A 60 1.27 -14.27 13.89
C VAL A 60 1.04 -15.74 13.47
N PRO A 61 1.44 -16.16 12.26
CA PRO A 61 1.30 -17.55 11.85
C PRO A 61 2.14 -18.50 12.72
N SER A 62 1.64 -19.72 12.92
CA SER A 62 2.31 -20.75 13.73
C SER A 62 3.58 -21.32 13.09
N GLY A 63 3.80 -21.07 11.79
CA GLY A 63 4.95 -21.52 11.03
C GLY A 63 5.24 -20.61 9.84
N PRO A 64 6.28 -20.93 9.06
CA PRO A 64 6.63 -20.17 7.87
C PRO A 64 5.48 -20.11 6.85
N LEU A 65 5.22 -18.93 6.28
CA LEU A 65 4.25 -18.80 5.20
C LEU A 65 4.79 -19.37 3.88
N PRO A 66 3.93 -19.93 3.02
CA PRO A 66 4.35 -20.39 1.70
C PRO A 66 4.65 -19.19 0.79
N VAL A 67 5.89 -19.11 0.31
CA VAL A 67 6.39 -18.03 -0.54
C VAL A 67 7.05 -18.57 -1.80
N VAL A 68 7.09 -17.77 -2.86
CA VAL A 68 7.77 -18.07 -4.11
C VAL A 68 8.94 -17.11 -4.26
N LYS A 69 10.18 -17.58 -4.17
CA LYS A 69 11.37 -16.73 -4.39
C LYS A 69 11.61 -16.57 -5.90
N THR A 70 10.93 -15.62 -6.52
CA THR A 70 11.15 -15.23 -7.93
C THR A 70 12.35 -14.30 -8.04
N ASP A 71 13.20 -14.51 -9.04
CA ASP A 71 14.26 -13.56 -9.40
C ASP A 71 13.63 -12.31 -10.04
N LEU A 72 13.65 -11.19 -9.31
CA LEU A 72 13.00 -9.96 -9.74
C LEU A 72 13.76 -9.26 -10.88
N THR A 73 15.01 -9.63 -11.13
CA THR A 73 15.85 -9.03 -12.19
C THR A 73 15.53 -9.58 -13.58
N THR A 74 14.86 -10.73 -13.65
CA THR A 74 14.49 -11.43 -14.89
C THR A 74 12.99 -11.39 -15.17
N LEU A 75 12.23 -10.52 -14.48
CA LEU A 75 10.80 -10.35 -14.72
C LEU A 75 10.51 -9.96 -16.17
N THR A 76 9.57 -10.68 -16.77
CA THR A 76 8.99 -10.31 -18.06
C THR A 76 8.16 -9.02 -17.93
N ASN A 77 7.99 -8.32 -19.05
CA ASN A 77 7.05 -7.21 -19.10
C ASN A 77 5.63 -7.66 -18.75
N ASP A 78 4.83 -6.71 -18.28
CA ASP A 78 3.46 -6.86 -17.81
C ASP A 78 3.30 -7.76 -16.58
N SER A 79 4.30 -7.79 -15.70
CA SER A 79 4.29 -8.60 -14.47
C SER A 79 4.08 -7.76 -13.22
N VAL A 80 3.35 -8.31 -12.26
CA VAL A 80 3.25 -7.82 -10.88
C VAL A 80 3.77 -8.91 -9.94
N VAL A 81 4.53 -8.50 -8.91
CA VAL A 81 4.93 -9.40 -7.82
C VAL A 81 4.65 -8.72 -6.48
N TRP A 82 3.88 -9.41 -5.63
CA TRP A 82 3.64 -8.96 -4.26
C TRP A 82 4.78 -9.39 -3.33
N LEU A 83 5.35 -8.46 -2.56
CA LEU A 83 6.50 -8.69 -1.66
C LEU A 83 6.08 -8.77 -0.19
N GLY A 84 4.76 -8.93 0.05
CA GLY A 84 4.12 -8.96 1.36
C GLY A 84 3.78 -7.57 1.91
N HIS A 85 2.81 -7.51 2.82
CA HIS A 85 2.26 -6.25 3.33
C HIS A 85 1.75 -5.36 2.19
N SER A 86 2.14 -4.08 2.16
CA SER A 86 1.84 -3.12 1.10
C SER A 86 2.92 -3.00 0.03
N SER A 87 3.92 -3.90 0.05
CA SER A 87 5.04 -3.87 -0.88
C SER A 87 4.77 -4.68 -2.15
N TYR A 88 4.94 -4.09 -3.32
CA TYR A 88 4.85 -4.79 -4.60
C TYR A 88 5.69 -4.13 -5.69
N ILE A 89 6.07 -4.91 -6.71
CA ILE A 89 6.79 -4.45 -7.89
C ILE A 89 5.93 -4.67 -9.13
N ILE A 90 5.95 -3.71 -10.05
CA ILE A 90 5.26 -3.75 -11.33
C ILE A 90 6.30 -3.53 -12.43
N LYS A 91 6.33 -4.44 -13.40
CA LYS A 91 7.19 -4.38 -14.58
C LYS A 91 6.31 -4.26 -15.81
N THR A 92 6.48 -3.21 -16.58
CA THR A 92 5.86 -3.00 -17.91
C THR A 92 6.93 -2.58 -18.91
N PRO A 93 6.63 -2.58 -20.23
CA PRO A 93 7.59 -2.12 -21.23
C PRO A 93 8.12 -0.72 -20.92
N GLY A 94 9.42 -0.64 -20.59
CA GLY A 94 10.09 0.62 -20.28
C GLY A 94 9.77 1.24 -18.91
N LEU A 95 9.07 0.54 -18.01
CA LEU A 95 8.84 1.02 -16.64
C LEU A 95 8.89 -0.14 -15.64
N THR A 96 9.86 -0.07 -14.74
CA THR A 96 9.97 -0.91 -13.54
C THR A 96 9.72 -0.03 -12.33
N LEU A 97 8.71 -0.34 -11.53
CA LEU A 97 8.42 0.44 -10.33
C LEU A 97 8.15 -0.46 -9.12
N ALA A 98 8.53 0.00 -7.94
CA ALA A 98 8.14 -0.60 -6.67
C ALA A 98 7.29 0.38 -5.87
N VAL A 99 6.31 -0.13 -5.15
CA VAL A 99 5.46 0.64 -4.24
C VAL A 99 5.71 0.18 -2.82
N ASP A 100 5.97 1.14 -1.93
CA ASP A 100 6.17 0.95 -0.49
C ASP A 100 7.01 -0.29 -0.12
N PRO A 101 8.22 -0.48 -0.70
CA PRO A 101 9.02 -1.67 -0.43
C PRO A 101 9.59 -1.61 1.00
N VAL A 102 9.08 -2.48 1.87
CA VAL A 102 9.58 -2.70 3.23
C VAL A 102 10.21 -4.09 3.26
N LEU A 103 11.53 -4.14 3.12
CA LEU A 103 12.31 -5.38 3.06
C LEU A 103 13.06 -5.66 4.36
N SER A 104 13.03 -4.73 5.31
CA SER A 104 13.53 -4.96 6.67
C SER A 104 12.71 -6.03 7.40
N ALA A 105 13.38 -6.70 8.33
CA ALA A 105 12.83 -7.72 9.22
C ALA A 105 11.72 -7.24 10.16
N HIS A 106 11.49 -5.93 10.22
CA HIS A 106 10.57 -5.29 11.16
C HIS A 106 10.12 -3.94 10.59
N ALA A 107 8.86 -3.59 10.88
CA ALA A 107 8.26 -2.33 10.48
C ALA A 107 8.10 -1.39 11.69
N SER A 108 9.22 -1.07 12.34
CA SER A 108 9.24 -0.28 13.58
C SER A 108 10.60 0.38 13.80
N PRO A 109 10.72 1.50 14.52
CA PRO A 109 12.02 1.98 14.99
C PRO A 109 12.65 1.06 16.05
N VAL A 110 11.88 0.09 16.58
CA VAL A 110 12.30 -0.88 17.60
C VAL A 110 12.36 -2.29 16.98
N PRO A 111 13.54 -2.93 16.87
CA PRO A 111 13.72 -4.16 16.08
C PRO A 111 12.85 -5.37 16.43
N PHE A 112 12.36 -5.45 17.66
CA PHE A 112 11.53 -6.56 18.13
C PHE A 112 10.03 -6.28 18.07
N VAL A 113 9.63 -5.08 17.65
CA VAL A 113 8.23 -4.69 17.44
C VAL A 113 7.90 -4.82 15.96
N ALA A 114 6.70 -5.33 15.64
CA ALA A 114 6.23 -5.50 14.27
C ALA A 114 7.21 -6.30 13.39
N ARG A 115 7.71 -7.43 13.91
CA ARG A 115 8.58 -8.33 13.14
C ARG A 115 7.82 -8.97 11.98
N ALA A 116 8.54 -9.19 10.88
CA ALA A 116 8.05 -9.94 9.74
C ALA A 116 7.66 -11.37 10.17
N PHE A 117 6.63 -11.92 9.53
CA PHE A 117 6.22 -13.29 9.75
C PHE A 117 7.30 -14.26 9.28
N PRO A 118 7.47 -15.41 9.97
CA PRO A 118 8.40 -16.44 9.53
C PRO A 118 8.21 -16.78 8.04
N GLY A 119 9.32 -16.87 7.31
CA GLY A 119 9.30 -17.21 5.88
C GLY A 119 9.01 -16.04 4.92
N THR A 120 8.69 -14.83 5.40
CA THR A 120 8.33 -13.69 4.52
C THR A 120 9.49 -12.74 4.20
N GLU A 121 10.63 -12.92 4.85
CA GLU A 121 11.87 -12.13 4.67
C GLU A 121 12.72 -12.63 3.48
N VAL A 122 12.06 -13.05 2.39
CA VAL A 122 12.76 -13.69 1.26
C VAL A 122 13.42 -12.70 0.30
N TYR A 123 13.13 -11.42 0.41
CA TYR A 123 13.71 -10.36 -0.43
C TYR A 123 14.49 -9.37 0.40
N THR A 124 15.65 -8.97 -0.12
CA THR A 124 16.53 -7.91 0.37
C THR A 124 16.60 -6.80 -0.69
N PRO A 125 17.10 -5.60 -0.34
CA PRO A 125 17.30 -4.53 -1.33
C PRO A 125 18.16 -4.94 -2.54
N ALA A 126 19.08 -5.89 -2.37
CA ALA A 126 19.95 -6.39 -3.44
C ALA A 126 19.22 -7.28 -4.47
N ASP A 127 18.04 -7.80 -4.12
CA ASP A 127 17.22 -8.60 -5.02
C ASP A 127 16.38 -7.76 -5.98
N LEU A 128 16.25 -6.44 -5.75
CA LEU A 128 15.44 -5.59 -6.60
C LEU A 128 16.21 -5.22 -7.87
N PRO A 129 15.55 -5.22 -9.05
CA PRO A 129 16.12 -4.60 -10.23
C PRO A 129 16.29 -3.09 -10.01
N GLU A 130 17.05 -2.43 -10.89
CA GLU A 130 17.04 -0.97 -10.93
C GLU A 130 15.62 -0.49 -11.27
N LEU A 131 15.10 0.42 -10.44
CA LEU A 131 13.75 0.94 -10.57
C LEU A 131 13.79 2.22 -11.41
N ASP A 132 12.89 2.34 -12.37
CA ASP A 132 12.59 3.61 -13.02
C ASP A 132 11.94 4.55 -12.01
N VAL A 133 10.96 4.04 -11.24
CA VAL A 133 10.21 4.81 -10.24
C VAL A 133 10.06 4.03 -8.93
N LEU A 134 10.38 4.66 -7.81
CA LEU A 134 9.96 4.22 -6.49
C LEU A 134 8.75 5.04 -6.05
N VAL A 135 7.68 4.39 -5.61
CA VAL A 135 6.48 5.04 -5.08
C VAL A 135 6.45 4.88 -3.56
N LEU A 136 6.22 5.98 -2.86
CA LEU A 136 6.07 6.01 -1.39
C LEU A 136 4.78 6.76 -1.01
N THR A 137 3.78 6.04 -0.52
CA THR A 137 2.42 6.59 -0.30
C THR A 137 2.33 7.53 0.92
N HIS A 138 3.03 7.20 2.00
CA HIS A 138 3.08 7.98 3.24
C HIS A 138 4.29 7.58 4.10
N ASP A 139 4.46 8.19 5.28
CA ASP A 139 5.70 8.10 6.06
C ASP A 139 5.71 7.05 7.18
N HIS A 140 4.72 6.18 7.31
CA HIS A 140 4.73 5.13 8.35
C HIS A 140 5.82 4.09 8.11
N TYR A 141 6.25 3.40 9.18
CA TYR A 141 7.40 2.50 9.13
C TYR A 141 7.19 1.25 8.27
N ASP A 142 5.95 0.82 8.10
CA ASP A 142 5.52 -0.31 7.29
C ASP A 142 5.23 0.06 5.82
N HIS A 143 5.42 1.33 5.45
CA HIS A 143 5.37 1.84 4.07
C HIS A 143 6.65 2.57 3.64
N LEU A 144 7.39 3.13 4.60
CA LEU A 144 8.63 3.88 4.41
C LEU A 144 9.75 3.30 5.28
N ASP A 145 10.44 2.33 4.72
CA ASP A 145 11.61 1.68 5.33
C ASP A 145 12.91 2.40 4.95
N MET A 146 13.55 3.04 5.93
CA MET A 146 14.79 3.78 5.74
C MET A 146 15.92 2.90 5.17
N GLU A 147 16.08 1.67 5.67
CA GLU A 147 17.19 0.81 5.24
C GLU A 147 16.97 0.33 3.80
N THR A 148 15.72 0.00 3.46
CA THR A 148 15.37 -0.35 2.08
C THR A 148 15.59 0.83 1.14
N VAL A 149 15.02 2.00 1.43
CA VAL A 149 15.09 3.17 0.56
C VAL A 149 16.52 3.65 0.32
N ARG A 150 17.39 3.58 1.34
CA ARG A 150 18.81 3.95 1.20
C ARG A 150 19.61 2.96 0.36
N SER A 151 19.14 1.71 0.26
CA SER A 151 19.88 0.61 -0.36
C SER A 151 19.46 0.34 -1.80
N ILE A 152 18.22 0.67 -2.18
CA ILE A 152 17.70 0.44 -3.54
C ILE A 152 18.10 1.55 -4.50
N LYS A 153 18.22 1.21 -5.79
CA LYS A 153 18.48 2.16 -6.86
C LYS A 153 17.17 2.52 -7.56
N ALA A 154 16.79 3.80 -7.47
CA ALA A 154 15.67 4.37 -8.22
C ALA A 154 16.12 5.57 -9.07
N GLY A 155 15.58 5.67 -10.28
CA GLY A 155 15.69 6.84 -11.14
C GLY A 155 14.98 8.05 -10.54
N THR A 156 13.70 7.87 -10.18
CA THR A 156 12.87 8.88 -9.51
C THR A 156 12.10 8.27 -8.35
N ILE A 157 11.86 9.05 -7.30
CA ILE A 157 10.99 8.71 -6.18
C ILE A 157 9.76 9.62 -6.23
N VAL A 158 8.58 9.04 -6.42
CA VAL A 158 7.29 9.74 -6.34
C VAL A 158 6.71 9.53 -4.95
N THR A 159 6.44 10.61 -4.22
CA THR A 159 5.97 10.52 -2.83
C THR A 159 5.02 11.65 -2.44
N ALA A 160 4.36 11.52 -1.29
CA ALA A 160 3.44 12.51 -0.78
C ALA A 160 4.18 13.77 -0.28
N LEU A 161 3.53 14.93 -0.42
CA LEU A 161 4.11 16.22 -0.02
C LEU A 161 4.59 16.24 1.44
N GLY A 162 5.86 16.57 1.66
CA GLY A 162 6.50 16.60 2.97
C GLY A 162 7.43 15.41 3.22
N VAL A 163 7.13 14.24 2.63
CA VAL A 163 7.91 13.01 2.85
C VAL A 163 9.35 13.14 2.34
N GLY A 164 9.58 14.00 1.33
CA GLY A 164 10.90 14.28 0.78
C GLY A 164 11.90 14.80 1.82
N ALA A 165 11.43 15.40 2.92
CA ALA A 165 12.29 15.81 4.02
C ALA A 165 13.02 14.64 4.69
N HIS A 166 12.35 13.48 4.84
CA HIS A 166 12.98 12.26 5.36
C HIS A 166 14.01 11.72 4.38
N LEU A 167 13.65 11.68 3.09
CA LEU A 167 14.50 11.14 2.01
C LEU A 167 15.80 11.93 1.85
N GLU A 168 15.73 13.26 1.78
CA GLU A 168 16.92 14.12 1.72
C GLU A 168 17.81 13.94 2.95
N TYR A 169 17.21 13.85 4.13
CA TYR A 169 17.95 13.61 5.37
C TYR A 169 18.66 12.25 5.37
N TRP A 170 18.12 11.25 4.67
CA TRP A 170 18.75 9.94 4.48
C TRP A 170 19.77 9.89 3.33
N GLY A 171 20.01 11.02 2.66
CA GLY A 171 21.02 11.16 1.61
C GLY A 171 20.48 10.94 0.19
N ILE A 172 19.17 10.89 -0.01
CA ILE A 172 18.60 10.86 -1.35
C ILE A 172 18.72 12.26 -1.98
N PRO A 173 19.27 12.38 -3.20
CA PRO A 173 19.36 13.68 -3.88
C PRO A 173 17.99 14.30 -4.16
N ALA A 174 17.84 15.59 -3.90
CA ALA A 174 16.57 16.30 -4.02
C ALA A 174 15.98 16.25 -5.44
N GLU A 175 16.84 16.23 -6.47
CA GLU A 175 16.46 16.14 -7.88
C GLU A 175 15.82 14.80 -8.27
N LYS A 176 15.99 13.76 -7.44
CA LYS A 176 15.31 12.47 -7.63
C LYS A 176 13.93 12.44 -6.99
N ILE A 177 13.57 13.41 -6.16
CA ILE A 177 12.36 13.37 -5.34
C ILE A 177 11.27 14.23 -5.98
N VAL A 178 10.16 13.58 -6.32
CA VAL A 178 8.93 14.22 -6.80
C VAL A 178 7.88 14.10 -5.72
N GLU A 179 7.62 15.19 -5.02
CA GLU A 179 6.55 15.29 -4.03
C GLU A 179 5.25 15.75 -4.71
N LEU A 180 4.14 15.06 -4.46
CA LEU A 180 2.81 15.43 -4.96
C LEU A 180 1.87 15.81 -3.81
N ASP A 181 1.12 16.89 -4.00
CA ASP A 181 -0.10 17.20 -3.26
C ASP A 181 -1.32 16.59 -3.96
N LEU A 182 -2.46 16.49 -3.26
CA LEU A 182 -3.68 15.91 -3.80
C LEU A 182 -4.15 16.66 -5.07
N GLY A 183 -4.38 15.92 -6.15
CA GLY A 183 -4.75 16.43 -7.47
C GLY A 183 -3.55 16.76 -8.38
N GLU A 184 -2.33 16.81 -7.85
CA GLU A 184 -1.14 17.00 -8.68
C GLU A 184 -0.75 15.70 -9.38
N SER A 185 0.01 15.84 -10.48
CA SER A 185 0.44 14.71 -11.29
C SER A 185 1.90 14.82 -11.71
N TYR A 186 2.51 13.67 -11.97
CA TYR A 186 3.85 13.55 -12.52
C TYR A 186 3.88 12.52 -13.65
N SER A 187 4.55 12.86 -14.75
CA SER A 187 4.73 11.99 -15.91
C SER A 187 6.22 11.81 -16.20
N PRO A 188 6.82 10.67 -15.82
CA PRO A 188 8.25 10.43 -16.09
C PRO A 188 8.54 10.20 -17.58
N ARG A 189 7.52 9.81 -18.36
CA ARG A 189 7.59 9.60 -19.81
C ARG A 189 6.19 9.59 -20.42
N GLU A 190 6.14 9.61 -21.75
CA GLU A 190 4.90 9.48 -22.50
C GLU A 190 4.16 8.19 -22.12
N GLY A 191 2.83 8.26 -22.02
CA GLY A 191 1.98 7.14 -21.63
C GLY A 191 2.05 6.77 -20.14
N VAL A 192 2.92 7.38 -19.32
CA VAL A 192 2.99 7.12 -17.88
C VAL A 192 2.60 8.37 -17.09
N ARG A 193 1.59 8.26 -16.23
CA ARG A 193 1.19 9.35 -15.33
C ARG A 193 0.81 8.83 -13.96
N PHE A 194 1.40 9.43 -12.94
CA PHE A 194 1.02 9.30 -11.54
C PHE A 194 0.19 10.51 -11.16
N THR A 195 -1.01 10.32 -10.60
CA THR A 195 -1.87 11.39 -10.10
C THR A 195 -2.20 11.11 -8.64
N ALA A 196 -1.82 12.02 -7.74
CA ALA A 196 -2.09 11.88 -6.31
C ALA A 196 -3.58 12.08 -6.04
N THR A 197 -4.19 11.10 -5.40
CA THR A 197 -5.61 11.10 -5.03
C THR A 197 -5.79 10.97 -3.52
N PRO A 198 -6.93 11.42 -2.97
CA PRO A 198 -7.18 11.30 -1.54
C PRO A 198 -7.08 9.85 -1.02
N ALA A 199 -6.54 9.72 0.18
CA ALA A 199 -6.71 8.58 1.08
C ALA A 199 -7.15 9.12 2.44
N ARG A 200 -7.87 8.30 3.22
CA ARG A 200 -8.34 8.65 4.56
C ARG A 200 -7.45 8.02 5.62
N HIS A 201 -6.36 8.69 5.99
CA HIS A 201 -5.33 8.13 6.86
C HIS A 201 -4.66 9.23 7.70
N PHE A 202 -3.43 8.97 8.17
CA PHE A 202 -2.62 9.93 8.92
C PHE A 202 -1.13 9.68 8.63
N SER A 203 -0.24 10.50 9.19
CA SER A 203 1.20 10.29 9.08
C SER A 203 1.92 10.48 10.42
N GLY A 204 3.13 9.96 10.54
CA GLY A 204 4.01 10.24 11.67
C GLY A 204 5.03 9.14 11.95
N ARG A 205 6.28 9.55 12.14
CA ARG A 205 7.40 8.66 12.57
C ARG A 205 7.81 8.83 14.03
N LEU A 206 7.36 9.92 14.68
CA LEU A 206 7.67 10.23 16.08
C LEU A 206 6.38 10.65 16.81
N PHE A 207 6.47 11.51 17.83
CA PHE A 207 5.31 11.96 18.61
C PHE A 207 4.40 12.92 17.84
N LYS A 208 4.96 13.71 16.90
CA LYS A 208 4.17 14.62 16.07
C LYS A 208 3.58 13.83 14.90
N ARG A 209 2.25 13.83 14.80
CA ARG A 209 1.50 13.27 13.67
C ARG A 209 1.20 14.32 12.61
N ASN A 210 0.86 13.86 11.41
CA ASN A 210 0.34 14.64 10.29
C ASN A 210 1.32 15.72 9.79
N GLY A 211 2.62 15.54 10.02
CA GLY A 211 3.66 16.48 9.59
C GLY A 211 3.99 16.40 8.09
N THR A 212 3.50 15.36 7.42
CA THR A 212 3.65 15.05 5.99
C THR A 212 2.29 14.59 5.46
N LEU A 213 2.07 14.69 4.15
CA LEU A 213 0.85 14.21 3.51
C LEU A 213 0.87 12.66 3.40
N TRP A 214 -0.32 12.08 3.23
CA TRP A 214 -0.56 10.70 2.82
C TRP A 214 -1.46 10.72 1.58
N MET A 215 -1.31 9.76 0.67
CA MET A 215 -2.09 9.73 -0.57
C MET A 215 -2.29 8.31 -1.10
N SER A 216 -3.35 8.14 -1.88
CA SER A 216 -3.43 7.10 -2.90
C SER A 216 -2.95 7.66 -4.25
N LEU A 217 -2.73 6.80 -5.24
CA LEU A 217 -2.31 7.22 -6.58
C LEU A 217 -3.12 6.51 -7.67
N VAL A 218 -3.49 7.28 -8.69
CA VAL A 218 -3.87 6.76 -10.00
C VAL A 218 -2.61 6.65 -10.86
N LEU A 219 -2.33 5.45 -11.36
CA LEU A 219 -1.24 5.19 -12.30
C LEU A 219 -1.83 4.87 -13.67
N SER A 220 -1.70 5.81 -14.61
CA SER A 220 -2.05 5.61 -16.03
C SER A 220 -0.83 5.05 -16.78
N LEU A 221 -1.04 3.97 -17.52
CA LEU A 221 -0.05 3.23 -18.32
C LEU A 221 -0.62 2.98 -19.73
N GLY A 222 -0.51 3.96 -20.61
CA GLY A 222 -1.19 3.95 -21.91
C GLY A 222 -2.70 3.88 -21.69
N ASP A 223 -3.33 2.82 -22.20
CA ASP A 223 -4.76 2.56 -22.03
C ASP A 223 -5.11 1.88 -20.71
N ARG A 224 -4.11 1.41 -19.94
CA ARG A 224 -4.33 0.77 -18.64
C ARG A 224 -4.35 1.78 -17.50
N ARG A 225 -5.13 1.53 -16.46
CA ARG A 225 -5.18 2.33 -15.23
C ARG A 225 -5.11 1.42 -14.01
N LEU A 226 -4.13 1.68 -13.15
CA LEU A 226 -3.96 1.00 -11.88
C LEU A 226 -4.26 1.96 -10.73
N PHE A 227 -4.87 1.46 -9.66
CA PHE A 227 -5.08 2.24 -8.43
C PHE A 227 -4.14 1.73 -7.33
N LEU A 228 -3.24 2.59 -6.85
CA LEU A 228 -2.31 2.30 -5.76
C LEU A 228 -2.88 2.91 -4.49
N GLY A 229 -3.53 2.09 -3.65
CA GLY A 229 -4.38 2.59 -2.57
C GLY A 229 -3.65 3.20 -1.38
N GLY A 230 -2.41 2.77 -1.11
CA GLY A 230 -1.78 3.04 0.20
C GLY A 230 -2.65 2.52 1.34
N ASP A 231 -2.56 3.18 2.48
CA ASP A 231 -3.49 2.97 3.60
C ASP A 231 -4.59 4.02 3.57
N SER A 232 -5.81 3.57 3.78
CA SER A 232 -7.01 4.38 3.79
C SER A 232 -8.14 3.70 4.56
N GLY A 233 -8.80 4.44 5.43
CA GLY A 233 -10.15 4.11 5.87
C GLY A 233 -11.16 4.30 4.75
N TYR A 234 -12.34 3.71 4.94
CA TYR A 234 -13.44 3.84 3.99
C TYR A 234 -14.02 5.27 3.98
N GLY A 235 -14.46 5.73 2.81
CA GLY A 235 -15.06 7.05 2.61
C GLY A 235 -15.56 7.29 1.18
N ALA A 236 -16.20 8.43 0.95
CA ALA A 236 -16.79 8.82 -0.33
C ALA A 236 -15.76 9.03 -1.45
N HIS A 237 -14.50 9.28 -1.08
CA HIS A 237 -13.41 9.45 -2.04
C HIS A 237 -13.23 8.26 -3.00
N PHE A 238 -13.52 7.01 -2.60
CA PHE A 238 -13.40 5.86 -3.52
C PHE A 238 -14.37 5.96 -4.70
N ALA A 239 -15.64 6.29 -4.44
CA ALA A 239 -16.64 6.50 -5.49
C ALA A 239 -16.28 7.70 -6.37
N GLN A 240 -15.83 8.81 -5.78
CA GLN A 240 -15.41 10.01 -6.51
C GLN A 240 -14.20 9.74 -7.42
N ILE A 241 -13.22 8.96 -6.94
CA ILE A 241 -12.06 8.54 -7.72
C ILE A 241 -12.50 7.61 -8.85
N GLY A 242 -13.38 6.64 -8.59
CA GLY A 242 -13.93 5.74 -9.62
C GLY A 242 -14.74 6.47 -10.69
N GLU A 243 -15.46 7.53 -10.32
CA GLU A 243 -16.17 8.40 -11.27
C GLU A 243 -15.22 9.24 -12.12
N THR A 244 -14.15 9.77 -11.53
CA THR A 244 -13.22 10.69 -12.19
C THR A 244 -12.21 9.97 -13.08
N TYR A 245 -11.65 8.86 -12.58
CA TYR A 245 -10.50 8.18 -13.18
C TYR A 245 -10.80 6.74 -13.61
N GLY A 246 -11.89 6.13 -13.13
CA GLY A 246 -12.22 4.76 -13.45
C GLY A 246 -12.72 4.56 -14.90
N PRO A 247 -12.93 3.31 -15.32
CA PRO A 247 -12.64 2.08 -14.57
C PRO A 247 -11.12 1.83 -14.42
N PHE A 248 -10.74 1.06 -13.40
CA PHE A 248 -9.36 0.60 -13.21
C PHE A 248 -9.22 -0.87 -13.62
N ASP A 249 -8.10 -1.22 -14.25
CA ASP A 249 -7.80 -2.61 -14.60
C ASP A 249 -7.43 -3.43 -13.35
N LEU A 250 -6.63 -2.83 -12.46
CA LEU A 250 -6.25 -3.45 -11.19
C LEU A 250 -6.18 -2.41 -10.08
N ALA A 251 -6.82 -2.70 -8.95
CA ALA A 251 -6.72 -1.93 -7.72
C ALA A 251 -5.94 -2.70 -6.65
N PHE A 252 -4.97 -2.03 -6.03
CA PHE A 252 -4.24 -2.50 -4.86
C PHE A 252 -4.82 -1.79 -3.64
N LEU A 253 -5.56 -2.51 -2.79
CA LEU A 253 -6.21 -1.93 -1.61
C LEU A 253 -5.84 -2.69 -0.35
N GLU A 254 -5.62 -1.96 0.74
CA GLU A 254 -5.45 -2.60 2.04
C GLU A 254 -6.70 -3.39 2.46
N CYS A 255 -6.50 -4.48 3.19
CA CYS A 255 -7.58 -5.23 3.84
C CYS A 255 -7.28 -5.60 5.30
N GLY A 256 -6.10 -5.23 5.81
CA GLY A 256 -5.60 -5.62 7.12
C GLY A 256 -5.42 -4.45 8.08
N GLN A 257 -4.94 -4.74 9.28
CA GLN A 257 -4.61 -3.79 10.34
C GLN A 257 -5.77 -2.89 10.82
N TYR A 258 -7.00 -3.21 10.46
CA TYR A 258 -8.21 -2.58 10.99
C TYR A 258 -8.40 -2.88 12.47
N GLY A 259 -9.19 -2.05 13.14
CA GLY A 259 -9.54 -2.22 14.53
C GLY A 259 -10.71 -1.32 14.94
N VAL A 260 -11.53 -1.80 15.87
CA VAL A 260 -12.71 -1.06 16.36
C VAL A 260 -12.35 0.26 17.04
N HIS A 261 -11.12 0.40 17.52
CA HIS A 261 -10.62 1.62 18.16
C HIS A 261 -10.15 2.69 17.16
N TRP A 262 -9.95 2.35 15.88
CA TRP A 262 -9.51 3.28 14.82
C TRP A 262 -10.25 3.02 13.49
N PRO A 263 -11.59 2.99 13.49
CA PRO A 263 -12.38 2.51 12.36
C PRO A 263 -12.32 3.41 11.12
N PHE A 264 -11.74 4.61 11.23
CA PHE A 264 -11.73 5.61 10.17
C PHE A 264 -10.46 5.66 9.33
N ILE A 265 -9.42 4.92 9.71
CA ILE A 265 -8.09 5.02 9.06
C ILE A 265 -7.60 3.72 8.43
N HIS A 266 -8.27 2.60 8.67
CA HIS A 266 -8.03 1.32 8.00
C HIS A 266 -9.37 0.68 7.65
N MET A 267 -9.52 0.19 6.42
CA MET A 267 -10.73 -0.50 5.98
C MET A 267 -10.88 -1.86 6.66
N PHE A 268 -12.10 -2.16 7.11
CA PHE A 268 -12.49 -3.54 7.34
C PHE A 268 -12.53 -4.29 5.99
N PRO A 269 -12.29 -5.61 5.94
CA PRO A 269 -12.22 -6.36 4.69
C PRO A 269 -13.47 -6.23 3.80
N GLU A 270 -14.65 -6.13 4.41
CA GLU A 270 -15.91 -5.90 3.71
C GLU A 270 -15.96 -4.51 3.05
N GLN A 271 -15.36 -3.51 3.68
CA GLN A 271 -15.22 -2.16 3.11
C GLN A 271 -14.18 -2.14 1.98
N THR A 272 -13.11 -2.93 2.05
CA THR A 272 -12.16 -3.09 0.94
C THR A 272 -12.85 -3.60 -0.31
N TRP A 273 -13.71 -4.61 -0.17
CA TRP A 273 -14.53 -5.12 -1.28
C TRP A 273 -15.48 -4.04 -1.85
N GLN A 274 -16.11 -3.26 -0.96
CA GLN A 274 -16.98 -2.16 -1.37
C GLN A 274 -16.22 -1.05 -2.11
N ALA A 275 -15.06 -0.64 -1.59
CA ALA A 275 -14.20 0.37 -2.19
C ALA A 275 -13.73 -0.04 -3.59
N ALA A 276 -13.39 -1.31 -3.81
CA ALA A 276 -13.00 -1.81 -5.13
C ALA A 276 -14.13 -1.69 -6.17
N LYS A 277 -15.38 -1.97 -5.77
CA LYS A 277 -16.56 -1.77 -6.63
C LYS A 277 -16.79 -0.29 -6.93
N GLU A 278 -16.63 0.58 -5.93
CA GLU A 278 -16.80 2.03 -6.09
C GLU A 278 -15.73 2.68 -6.96
N LEU A 279 -14.51 2.16 -6.90
CA LEU A 279 -13.44 2.48 -7.85
C LEU A 279 -13.75 1.99 -9.27
N ARG A 280 -14.73 1.10 -9.45
CA ARG A 280 -15.01 0.41 -10.71
C ARG A 280 -13.78 -0.39 -11.19
N ALA A 281 -13.11 -1.05 -10.24
CA ALA A 281 -11.98 -1.91 -10.54
C ALA A 281 -12.45 -3.20 -11.24
N ARG A 282 -11.69 -3.66 -12.23
CA ARG A 282 -11.89 -4.97 -12.88
C ARG A 282 -11.28 -6.09 -12.06
N ALA A 283 -10.15 -5.83 -11.42
CA ALA A 283 -9.48 -6.74 -10.51
C ALA A 283 -9.05 -6.04 -9.22
N LEU A 284 -9.04 -6.79 -8.12
CA LEU A 284 -8.63 -6.34 -6.79
C LEU A 284 -7.53 -7.27 -6.24
N MET A 285 -6.35 -6.72 -5.97
CA MET A 285 -5.32 -7.39 -5.17
C MET A 285 -5.31 -6.81 -3.75
N PRO A 286 -5.69 -7.58 -2.72
CA PRO A 286 -5.59 -7.12 -1.34
C PRO A 286 -4.14 -7.05 -0.88
N VAL A 287 -3.78 -5.95 -0.23
CA VAL A 287 -2.47 -5.71 0.40
C VAL A 287 -2.63 -5.43 1.90
N HIS A 288 -1.54 -5.06 2.58
CA HIS A 288 -1.53 -4.70 4.01
C HIS A 288 -1.76 -5.88 4.98
N TRP A 289 -1.56 -7.12 4.49
CA TRP A 289 -1.65 -8.36 5.26
C TRP A 289 -0.47 -9.30 4.96
N GLY A 290 -0.40 -10.44 5.64
CA GLY A 290 0.50 -11.54 5.29
C GLY A 290 1.99 -11.32 5.58
N LYS A 291 2.40 -10.23 6.24
CA LYS A 291 3.82 -9.98 6.58
C LYS A 291 4.05 -9.41 7.98
N PHE A 292 3.28 -8.42 8.40
CA PHE A 292 3.41 -7.81 9.72
C PHE A 292 2.11 -7.90 10.52
N SER A 293 2.26 -7.96 11.85
CA SER A 293 1.13 -7.90 12.78
C SER A 293 1.11 -6.55 13.50
N LEU A 294 0.29 -5.63 13.01
CA LEU A 294 0.14 -4.26 13.53
C LEU A 294 -1.22 -4.04 14.22
N SER A 295 -2.13 -5.02 14.12
CA SER A 295 -3.42 -5.05 14.81
C SER A 295 -3.59 -6.31 15.66
N MET A 296 -4.80 -6.49 16.19
CA MET A 296 -5.21 -7.52 17.14
C MET A 296 -5.99 -8.68 16.50
N HIS A 297 -6.34 -8.60 15.22
CA HIS A 297 -7.00 -9.69 14.48
C HIS A 297 -6.00 -10.80 14.12
N ALA A 298 -6.49 -12.02 13.86
CA ALA A 298 -5.62 -13.10 13.39
C ALA A 298 -4.95 -12.74 12.05
N TRP A 299 -3.76 -13.27 11.77
CA TRP A 299 -2.96 -12.86 10.60
C TRP A 299 -3.65 -13.15 9.25
N ASP A 300 -4.49 -14.18 9.19
CA ASP A 300 -5.23 -14.64 8.02
C ASP A 300 -6.72 -14.21 8.01
N GLU A 301 -7.21 -13.61 9.09
CA GLU A 301 -8.57 -13.08 9.18
C GLU A 301 -8.88 -12.04 8.08
N PRO A 302 -7.98 -11.08 7.75
CA PRO A 302 -8.20 -10.11 6.68
C PRO A 302 -8.63 -10.72 5.35
N VAL A 303 -7.84 -11.67 4.85
CA VAL A 303 -8.10 -12.29 3.53
C VAL A 303 -9.33 -13.20 3.58
N ARG A 304 -9.53 -13.94 4.68
CA ARG A 304 -10.71 -14.81 4.84
C ARG A 304 -12.01 -14.01 4.81
N ARG A 305 -12.05 -12.89 5.53
CA ARG A 305 -13.22 -12.00 5.54
C ARG A 305 -13.44 -11.31 4.21
N LEU A 306 -12.37 -10.90 3.52
CA LEU A 306 -12.47 -10.34 2.18
C LEU A 306 -13.05 -11.36 1.19
N VAL A 307 -12.51 -12.58 1.16
CA VAL A 307 -13.01 -13.67 0.30
C VAL A 307 -14.48 -13.99 0.62
N ALA A 308 -14.86 -14.01 1.89
CA ALA A 308 -16.25 -14.20 2.30
C ALA A 308 -17.16 -13.05 1.84
N ALA A 309 -16.71 -11.79 1.96
CA ALA A 309 -17.43 -10.61 1.49
C ALA A 309 -17.60 -10.59 -0.04
N ALA A 310 -16.61 -11.11 -0.75
CA ALA A 310 -16.58 -11.16 -2.21
C ALA A 310 -17.48 -12.26 -2.78
N GLY A 311 -17.59 -13.39 -2.08
CA GLY A 311 -18.41 -14.54 -2.49
C GLY A 311 -17.95 -15.16 -3.81
N SER A 312 -18.84 -15.89 -4.48
CA SER A 312 -18.53 -16.61 -5.73
C SER A 312 -18.33 -15.70 -6.95
N ALA A 313 -18.79 -14.45 -6.91
CA ALA A 313 -18.67 -13.50 -8.02
C ALA A 313 -17.20 -13.15 -8.33
N ALA A 314 -16.34 -13.13 -7.31
CA ALA A 314 -14.94 -12.71 -7.41
C ALA A 314 -14.00 -13.69 -8.13
N PHE A 315 -14.47 -14.91 -8.42
CA PHE A 315 -13.65 -15.95 -9.04
C PHE A 315 -14.08 -16.27 -10.48
N ARG A 316 -15.04 -15.50 -11.03
CA ARG A 316 -15.49 -15.64 -12.41
C ARG A 316 -14.40 -15.15 -13.36
N GLY A 317 -14.00 -15.98 -14.33
CA GLY A 317 -13.02 -15.62 -15.37
C GLY A 317 -11.60 -16.14 -15.14
N ASN A 318 -11.33 -16.88 -14.05
CA ASN A 318 -10.04 -17.55 -13.83
C ASN A 318 -9.90 -18.88 -14.60
N ASP A 319 -10.92 -19.25 -15.38
CA ASP A 319 -11.07 -20.49 -16.13
C ASP A 319 -10.25 -20.50 -17.44
N GLY A 320 -9.43 -19.48 -17.69
CA GLY A 320 -8.53 -19.41 -18.84
C GLY A 320 -9.20 -19.07 -20.19
N VAL A 321 -10.50 -18.75 -20.21
CA VAL A 321 -11.18 -18.25 -21.41
C VAL A 321 -11.13 -16.73 -21.40
N ALA A 322 -10.14 -16.17 -22.09
CA ALA A 322 -10.09 -14.74 -22.37
C ALA A 322 -11.23 -14.37 -23.33
N THR A 323 -12.33 -13.84 -22.82
CA THR A 323 -13.28 -13.11 -23.65
C THR A 323 -12.70 -11.72 -23.90
N SER A 324 -11.84 -11.63 -24.92
CA SER A 324 -11.44 -10.36 -25.49
C SER A 324 -12.69 -9.57 -25.89
N GLY A 325 -13.00 -8.51 -25.15
CA GLY A 325 -14.02 -7.53 -25.54
C GLY A 325 -15.38 -7.63 -24.84
N GLU A 326 -15.61 -8.56 -23.91
CA GLU A 326 -16.83 -8.50 -23.10
C GLU A 326 -16.58 -7.66 -21.85
N ALA A 327 -17.34 -6.57 -21.77
CA ALA A 327 -17.45 -5.71 -20.61
C ALA A 327 -17.71 -6.54 -19.34
N ALA A 328 -17.32 -5.96 -18.20
CA ALA A 328 -17.56 -6.45 -16.84
C ALA A 328 -18.74 -7.42 -16.75
N SER A 329 -18.54 -8.54 -16.03
CA SER A 329 -19.62 -9.46 -15.64
C SER A 329 -20.89 -8.69 -15.28
N HIS A 330 -22.05 -9.27 -15.56
CA HIS A 330 -23.39 -8.65 -15.41
C HIS A 330 -23.70 -7.93 -14.07
N ASP A 331 -22.81 -7.96 -13.07
CA ASP A 331 -22.88 -7.33 -11.75
C ASP A 331 -21.79 -6.26 -11.46
N GLY A 332 -20.79 -6.06 -12.33
CA GLY A 332 -19.72 -5.07 -12.15
C GLY A 332 -18.76 -5.37 -10.98
N ALA A 333 -18.70 -6.62 -10.51
CA ALA A 333 -17.82 -7.03 -9.41
C ALA A 333 -16.37 -7.29 -9.88
N PRO A 334 -15.34 -6.91 -9.11
CA PRO A 334 -13.95 -7.18 -9.47
C PRO A 334 -13.58 -8.65 -9.28
N THR A 335 -12.66 -9.16 -10.10
CA THR A 335 -11.98 -10.44 -9.85
C THR A 335 -10.97 -10.29 -8.70
N LEU A 336 -10.95 -11.23 -7.75
CA LEU A 336 -9.93 -11.24 -6.69
C LEU A 336 -8.60 -11.84 -7.19
N VAL A 337 -7.51 -11.15 -6.88
CA VAL A 337 -6.13 -11.54 -7.22
C VAL A 337 -5.40 -11.88 -5.93
N LEU A 338 -5.09 -13.16 -5.72
CA LEU A 338 -4.57 -13.71 -4.47
C LEU A 338 -3.24 -14.45 -4.70
N PRO A 339 -2.15 -13.71 -5.03
CA PRO A 339 -0.83 -14.32 -5.21
C PRO A 339 -0.26 -14.76 -3.86
N ARG A 340 0.63 -15.77 -3.88
CA ARG A 340 1.60 -15.95 -2.79
C ARG A 340 2.61 -14.80 -2.80
N ILE A 341 3.26 -14.52 -1.66
CA ILE A 341 4.39 -13.58 -1.64
C ILE A 341 5.46 -14.08 -2.62
N GLY A 342 5.86 -13.20 -3.53
CA GLY A 342 6.86 -13.43 -4.58
C GLY A 342 6.34 -14.17 -5.82
N GLN A 343 5.06 -14.55 -5.88
CA GLN A 343 4.47 -15.16 -7.07
C GLN A 343 4.19 -14.08 -8.15
N PRO A 344 4.78 -14.19 -9.35
CA PRO A 344 4.50 -13.27 -10.44
C PRO A 344 3.13 -13.57 -11.06
N PHE A 345 2.44 -12.53 -11.50
CA PHE A 345 1.22 -12.65 -12.29
C PHE A 345 1.11 -11.51 -13.31
N PRO A 346 0.43 -11.73 -14.45
CA PRO A 346 0.24 -10.71 -15.47
C PRO A 346 -0.74 -9.61 -15.05
N LEU A 347 -0.54 -8.38 -15.52
CA LEU A 347 -1.45 -7.25 -15.25
C LEU A 347 -2.90 -7.49 -15.72
N ASP A 348 -3.08 -8.18 -16.85
CA ASP A 348 -4.37 -8.39 -17.50
C ASP A 348 -4.97 -9.80 -17.25
N GLY A 349 -4.39 -10.54 -16.31
CA GLY A 349 -4.76 -11.93 -16.04
C GLY A 349 -4.16 -12.96 -17.02
N PRO A 350 -4.35 -14.27 -16.78
CA PRO A 350 -5.13 -14.85 -15.68
C PRO A 350 -4.52 -14.56 -14.31
N TYR A 351 -5.37 -14.44 -13.29
CA TYR A 351 -4.95 -14.06 -11.94
C TYR A 351 -4.82 -15.27 -11.01
N PRO A 352 -3.81 -15.30 -10.12
CA PRO A 352 -3.76 -16.31 -9.06
C PRO A 352 -4.95 -16.16 -8.11
N ALA A 353 -5.52 -17.28 -7.69
CA ALA A 353 -6.64 -17.34 -6.75
C ALA A 353 -6.49 -18.46 -5.71
N ASP A 354 -5.25 -18.89 -5.44
CA ASP A 354 -4.97 -19.95 -4.48
C ASP A 354 -5.26 -19.49 -3.04
N HIS A 355 -5.96 -20.31 -2.26
CA HIS A 355 -6.20 -20.08 -0.83
C HIS A 355 -5.05 -20.60 0.04
N TRP A 356 -3.85 -20.11 -0.20
CA TRP A 356 -2.62 -20.62 0.43
C TRP A 356 -2.53 -20.38 1.95
N TRP A 357 -3.41 -19.56 2.52
CA TRP A 357 -3.53 -19.37 3.99
C TRP A 357 -4.29 -20.50 4.68
N GLU A 358 -4.89 -21.42 3.92
CA GLU A 358 -5.64 -22.57 4.46
C GLU A 358 -4.77 -23.84 4.55
N THR A 359 -3.66 -23.89 3.81
CA THR A 359 -2.73 -25.02 3.83
C THR A 359 -1.88 -24.97 5.11
N ARG A 360 -2.17 -25.87 6.04
CA ARG A 360 -1.41 -26.09 7.28
C ARG A 360 -0.33 -27.14 7.13
#